data_AF-A0A2S8UTI6-F1
#
_entry.id   AF-A0A2S8UTI6-F1
#
_cell.length_a   1.000
_cell.length_b   1.000
_cell.length_c   1.000
_cell.angle_alpha   90.00
_cell.angle_beta   90.00
_cell.angle_gamma   90.00
#
_symmetry.space_group_name_H-M   'P 1'
#
loop_
_entity.id
_entity.type
_entity.pdbx_description
1 polymer ?
#
loop_
_entity_poly.entity_id
_entity_poly.type
_entity_poly.pdbx_seq_one_letter_code
_entity_poly.pdbx_strand_id
1 'polypeptide(L)'
;MATQHTSGSKTAPTKIVTTNTGRILRVSADAESVAPMPSVTAPAAPVVDPARRADVLFRVRRDEGHEISAWWMIGAFLATSGLVILLLSGVPGIA
;
A
#
# COMPACT_ATOMS: atom_id res chain seq x y z
N MET A 1 -69.42 1.62 6.93
CA MET A 1 -68.47 0.52 6.66
C MET A 1 -68.23 0.44 5.17
N ALA A 2 -66.99 0.62 4.72
CA ALA A 2 -66.60 0.40 3.33
C ALA A 2 -65.18 -0.17 3.31
N THR A 3 -65.04 -1.40 2.83
CA THR A 3 -63.79 -2.15 2.71
C THR A 3 -63.15 -1.84 1.36
N GLN A 4 -61.97 -1.21 1.35
CA GLN A 4 -61.19 -1.04 0.13
C GLN A 4 -60.28 -2.25 -0.08
N HIS A 5 -60.60 -3.04 -1.09
CA HIS A 5 -59.75 -4.13 -1.59
C HIS A 5 -58.62 -3.53 -2.45
N THR A 6 -57.38 -3.63 -1.99
CA THR A 6 -56.21 -3.35 -2.83
C THR A 6 -55.95 -4.56 -3.73
N SER A 7 -56.31 -4.43 -5.01
CA SER A 7 -55.93 -5.40 -6.05
C SER A 7 -54.41 -5.32 -6.27
N GLY A 8 -53.75 -6.46 -6.14
CA GLY A 8 -52.30 -6.58 -6.27
C GLY A 8 -51.79 -6.04 -7.61
N SER A 9 -50.95 -5.01 -7.56
CA SER A 9 -50.17 -4.54 -8.69
C SER A 9 -49.12 -5.59 -9.06
N LYS A 10 -49.30 -6.26 -10.20
CA LYS A 10 -48.36 -7.22 -10.79
C LYS A 10 -47.01 -6.54 -11.01
N THR A 11 -45.99 -6.92 -10.23
CA THR A 11 -44.63 -6.37 -10.29
C THR A 11 -44.03 -6.56 -11.68
N ALA A 12 -43.53 -5.47 -12.28
CA ALA A 12 -42.84 -5.50 -13.57
C ALA A 12 -41.64 -6.46 -13.56
N PRO A 13 -41.31 -7.15 -14.67
CA PRO A 13 -40.19 -8.06 -14.73
C PRO A 13 -38.87 -7.29 -14.52
N THR A 14 -38.18 -7.58 -13.42
CA THR A 14 -36.87 -7.00 -13.11
C THR A 14 -35.80 -8.04 -13.35
N LYS A 15 -34.77 -7.67 -14.12
CA LYS A 15 -33.61 -8.52 -14.38
C LYS A 15 -32.54 -8.20 -13.34
N ILE A 16 -32.05 -9.22 -12.65
CA ILE A 16 -30.97 -9.12 -11.69
C ILE A 16 -29.66 -9.36 -12.44
N VAL A 17 -28.76 -8.37 -12.44
CA VAL A 17 -27.45 -8.43 -13.09
C VAL A 17 -26.35 -8.29 -12.04
N THR A 18 -25.49 -9.29 -11.94
CA THR A 18 -24.32 -9.26 -11.07
C THR A 18 -23.12 -8.75 -11.86
N THR A 19 -22.52 -7.66 -11.40
CA THR A 19 -21.31 -7.10 -12.01
C THR A 19 -20.07 -7.91 -11.62
N ASN A 20 -18.97 -7.80 -12.38
CA ASN A 20 -17.72 -8.53 -12.11
C ASN A 20 -17.13 -8.24 -10.71
N THR A 21 -17.46 -7.09 -10.12
CA THR A 21 -17.09 -6.69 -8.75
C THR A 21 -18.08 -7.18 -7.68
N GLY A 22 -19.07 -8.00 -8.04
CA GLY A 22 -20.04 -8.60 -7.12
C GLY A 22 -21.22 -7.69 -6.74
N ARG A 23 -21.32 -6.48 -7.31
CA ARG A 23 -22.46 -5.58 -7.04
C ARG A 23 -23.68 -6.05 -7.82
N ILE A 24 -24.81 -6.18 -7.14
CA ILE A 24 -26.11 -6.57 -7.70
C ILE A 24 -26.86 -5.33 -8.18
N LEU A 25 -27.14 -5.26 -9.48
CA LEU A 25 -27.97 -4.23 -10.10
C LEU A 25 -29.34 -4.82 -10.45
N ARG A 26 -30.41 -4.11 -10.12
CA ARG A 26 -31.78 -4.45 -10.52
C ARG A 26 -32.16 -3.52 -11.67
N VAL A 27 -32.32 -4.09 -12.86
CA VAL A 27 -32.64 -3.33 -14.08
C VAL A 27 -34.06 -3.64 -14.50
N SER A 28 -34.83 -2.60 -14.81
CA SER A 28 -36.16 -2.70 -15.41
C SER A 28 -36.02 -3.21 -16.84
N ALA A 29 -36.77 -4.25 -17.23
CA ALA A 29 -36.60 -4.89 -18.56
C ALA A 29 -36.75 -3.94 -19.75
N ASP A 30 -37.48 -2.84 -19.60
CA ASP A 30 -37.69 -1.83 -20.65
C ASP A 30 -36.51 -0.83 -20.82
N ALA A 31 -35.51 -0.86 -19.92
CA ALA A 31 -34.39 0.08 -19.95
C ALA A 31 -33.23 -0.33 -20.88
N GLU A 32 -33.25 -1.57 -21.42
CA GLU A 32 -32.16 -2.09 -22.27
C GLU A 32 -32.10 -1.39 -23.65
N SER A 33 -33.20 -0.76 -24.10
CA SER A 33 -33.28 -0.18 -25.46
C SER A 33 -32.82 1.29 -25.59
N VAL A 34 -32.41 1.96 -24.50
CA VAL A 34 -32.01 3.39 -24.52
C VAL A 34 -30.74 3.67 -23.70
N ALA A 35 -29.77 2.74 -23.67
CA ALA A 35 -28.54 2.98 -22.93
C ALA A 35 -27.57 3.88 -23.73
N PRO A 36 -27.19 5.08 -23.24
CA PRO A 36 -26.12 5.86 -23.83
C PRO A 36 -24.78 5.15 -23.59
N MET A 37 -23.90 5.14 -24.59
CA MET A 37 -22.55 4.59 -24.44
C MET A 37 -21.80 5.32 -23.31
N PRO A 38 -21.21 4.60 -22.34
CA PRO A 38 -20.48 5.25 -21.25
C PRO A 38 -19.23 5.94 -21.81
N SER A 39 -19.07 7.23 -21.50
CA SER A 39 -17.84 7.98 -21.74
C SER A 39 -16.69 7.31 -20.98
N VAL A 40 -15.60 6.99 -21.68
CA VAL A 40 -14.38 6.43 -21.09
C VAL A 40 -13.74 7.52 -20.23
N THR A 41 -14.07 7.55 -18.94
CA THR A 41 -13.36 8.36 -17.95
C THR A 41 -11.97 7.77 -17.79
N ALA A 42 -10.93 8.56 -18.07
CA ALA A 42 -9.55 8.17 -17.83
C ALA A 42 -9.40 7.79 -16.33
N PRO A 43 -8.77 6.64 -16.01
CA PRO A 43 -8.61 6.23 -14.63
C PRO A 43 -7.83 7.30 -13.86
N ALA A 44 -8.43 7.81 -12.79
CA ALA A 44 -7.75 8.72 -11.86
C ALA A 44 -6.45 8.05 -11.39
N ALA A 45 -5.38 8.84 -11.29
CA ALA A 45 -4.09 8.35 -10.79
C ALA A 45 -4.33 7.63 -9.45
N PRO A 46 -3.87 6.36 -9.31
CA PRO A 46 -4.19 5.58 -8.13
C PRO A 46 -3.64 6.30 -6.90
N VAL A 47 -4.50 6.54 -5.92
CA VAL A 47 -4.08 7.01 -4.60
C VAL A 47 -3.22 5.91 -4.00
N VAL A 48 -1.90 6.09 -4.05
CA VAL A 48 -0.93 5.11 -3.54
C VAL A 48 -0.93 5.22 -2.01
N ASP A 49 -1.76 4.40 -1.37
CA ASP A 49 -1.75 4.22 0.08
C ASP A 49 -0.35 3.72 0.52
N PRO A 50 0.39 4.51 1.32
CA PRO A 50 1.71 4.10 1.81
C PRO A 50 1.69 2.77 2.58
N ALA A 51 0.55 2.38 3.14
CA ALA A 51 0.39 1.11 3.86
C ALA A 51 0.13 -0.09 2.92
N ARG A 52 -0.27 0.13 1.66
CA ARG A 52 -0.52 -0.94 0.66
C ARG A 52 0.66 -1.21 -0.27
N ARG A 53 1.79 -0.58 0.04
CA ARG A 53 3.05 -0.74 -0.66
C ARG A 53 3.61 -2.14 -0.43
N ALA A 54 3.84 -2.89 -1.52
CA ALA A 54 4.33 -4.27 -1.45
C ALA A 54 5.69 -4.37 -0.75
N ASP A 55 6.53 -3.34 -0.89
CA ASP A 55 7.77 -3.17 -0.15
C ASP A 55 7.56 -3.13 1.36
N VAL A 56 6.46 -2.56 1.88
CA VAL A 56 6.19 -2.52 3.32
C VAL A 56 5.88 -3.90 3.90
N LEU A 57 5.23 -4.79 3.13
CA LEU A 57 4.91 -6.14 3.57
C LEU A 57 6.15 -7.03 3.74
N PHE A 58 7.22 -6.74 2.99
CA PHE A 58 8.45 -7.56 2.99
C PHE A 58 9.68 -6.81 3.51
N ARG A 59 9.57 -5.51 3.80
CA ARG A 59 10.67 -4.74 4.40
C ARG A 59 10.88 -5.22 5.82
N VAL A 60 11.89 -6.07 5.99
CA VAL A 60 12.44 -6.47 7.28
C VAL A 60 12.80 -5.19 8.04
N ARG A 61 12.07 -4.92 9.13
CA ARG A 61 12.46 -3.90 10.08
C ARG A 61 13.60 -4.49 10.90
N ARG A 62 14.70 -3.75 11.04
CA ARG A 62 15.66 -4.06 12.10
C ARG A 62 14.96 -3.85 13.44
N ASP A 63 15.30 -4.68 14.42
CA ASP A 63 14.75 -4.59 15.76
C ASP A 63 14.96 -3.17 16.33
N GLU A 64 13.89 -2.60 16.89
CA GLU A 64 13.95 -1.33 17.59
C GLU A 64 14.88 -1.49 18.80
N GLY A 65 15.99 -0.75 18.83
CA GLY A 65 17.06 -0.91 19.84
C GLY A 65 18.37 -1.54 19.32
N HIS A 66 18.48 -1.84 18.01
CA HIS A 66 19.77 -2.24 17.42
C HIS A 66 20.71 -1.03 17.30
N GLU A 67 21.32 -0.64 18.40
CA GLU A 67 22.33 0.42 18.45
C GLU A 67 23.70 -0.12 18.04
N ILE A 68 24.45 0.69 17.29
CA ILE A 68 25.84 0.37 16.97
C ILE A 68 26.67 0.45 18.27
N SER A 69 27.41 -0.62 18.56
CA SER A 69 28.30 -0.64 19.72
C SER A 69 29.36 0.45 19.60
N ALA A 70 29.42 1.35 20.58
CA ALA A 70 30.41 2.43 20.63
C ALA A 70 31.87 1.91 20.63
N TRP A 71 32.09 0.65 21.03
CA TRP A 71 33.40 -0.01 20.96
C TRP A 71 33.97 -0.08 19.53
N TRP A 72 33.14 -0.08 18.49
CA TRP A 72 33.62 0.01 17.11
C TRP A 72 34.29 1.35 16.82
N MET A 73 33.71 2.46 17.29
CA MET A 73 34.29 3.80 17.11
C MET A 73 35.58 3.95 17.93
N ILE A 74 35.57 3.44 19.17
CA ILE A 74 36.75 3.45 20.04
C ILE A 74 37.87 2.60 19.43
N GLY A 75 37.56 1.40 18.94
CA GLY A 75 38.51 0.51 18.29
C GLY A 75 39.11 1.12 17.03
N ALA A 76 38.29 1.74 16.17
CA ALA A 76 38.77 2.43 14.96
C ALA A 76 39.72 3.60 15.31
N PHE A 77 39.39 4.36 16.35
CA PHE A 77 40.25 5.44 16.83
C PHE A 77 41.60 4.92 17.35
N LEU A 78 41.58 3.90 18.21
CA LEU A 78 42.79 3.30 18.77
C LEU A 78 43.67 2.66 17.70
N ALA A 79 43.07 1.94 16.74
CA ALA A 79 43.79 1.31 15.64
C ALA A 79 44.48 2.35 14.74
N THR A 80 43.75 3.41 14.35
CA THR A 80 44.31 4.46 13.49
C THR A 80 45.39 5.26 14.21
N SER A 81 45.15 5.64 15.47
CA SER A 81 46.14 6.37 16.26
C SER A 81 47.38 5.54 16.52
N GLY A 82 47.21 4.26 16.88
CA GLY A 82 48.30 3.31 17.06
C GLY A 82 49.12 3.11 15.79
N LEU A 83 48.46 3.02 14.63
CA LEU A 83 49.14 2.94 13.33
C LEU A 83 50.00 4.19 13.07
N VAL A 84 49.45 5.38 13.28
CA VAL A 84 50.19 6.65 13.10
C VAL A 84 51.39 6.71 14.04
N ILE A 85 51.20 6.37 15.32
CA ILE A 85 52.29 6.34 16.31
C ILE A 85 53.35 5.33 15.87
N LEU A 86 52.98 4.13 15.43
CA LEU A 86 53.92 3.13 14.95
C LEU A 86 54.72 3.64 13.74
N LEU A 87 54.07 4.31 12.79
CA LEU A 87 54.75 4.87 11.62
C LEU A 87 55.73 6.00 12.00
N LEU A 88 55.37 6.85 12.96
CA LEU A 88 56.21 7.98 13.39
C LEU A 88 57.30 7.58 14.39
N SER A 89 57.05 6.58 15.24
CA SER A 89 57.97 6.12 16.29
C SER A 89 58.77 4.88 15.90
N GLY A 90 58.40 4.20 14.82
CA GLY A 90 59.04 2.98 14.32
C GLY A 90 60.24 3.21 13.42
N VAL A 91 60.72 4.45 13.23
CA VAL A 91 62.00 4.75 12.56
C VAL A 91 63.13 4.63 13.60
N PRO A 92 63.95 3.55 13.58
CA PRO A 92 65.09 3.44 14.48
C PRO A 92 66.26 4.22 13.85
N GLY A 93 66.69 5.31 14.49
CA GLY A 93 67.90 6.06 14.11
C GLY A 93 67.64 7.42 13.44
N ILE A 94 67.39 8.44 14.27
CA ILE A 94 67.74 9.85 14.03
C ILE A 94 68.18 10.47 15.37
N ALA A 95 69.24 9.91 15.93
CA ALA A 95 70.20 10.52 16.86
C ALA A 95 71.32 9.50 17.09
#